data_AF-Z9JMF6-F1
#
_entry.id   AF-Z9JMF6-F1
#
_cell.length_a   1.000
_cell.length_b   1.000
_cell.length_c   1.000
_cell.angle_alpha   90.00
_cell.angle_beta   90.00
_cell.angle_gamma   90.00
#
_symmetry.space_group_name_H-M   'P 1'
#
loop_
_entity.id
_entity.type
_entity.pdbx_description
1 polymer ?
#
loop_
_entity_poly.entity_id
_entity_poly.type
_entity_poly.pdbx_seq_one_letter_code
_entity_poly.pdbx_strand_id
1 'polypeptide(L)'
;MKVKSKPMPSLRSDVAADEFVAKADLLLYDLSGFKPMHFEIEPKTAVLNMRLPTQLLEALKAKAKTKGVPYTRYVRMLLESDAASLRGTSGDPPIK
;
A
#
# COMPACT_ATOMS: atom_id res chain seq x y z
N MET A 1 -26.56 14.44 -3.12
CA MET A 1 -27.50 13.95 -2.08
C MET A 1 -26.66 13.41 -0.93
N LYS A 2 -26.72 13.98 0.28
CA LYS A 2 -26.01 13.41 1.44
C LYS A 2 -26.82 12.23 1.95
N VAL A 3 -26.40 11.02 1.58
CA VAL A 3 -26.89 9.81 2.24
C VAL A 3 -26.45 9.89 3.70
N LYS A 4 -27.37 9.75 4.65
CA LYS A 4 -27.03 9.66 6.07
C LYS A 4 -26.26 8.36 6.30
N SER A 5 -24.93 8.42 6.25
CA SER A 5 -24.05 7.29 6.52
C SER A 5 -23.88 7.10 8.03
N LYS A 6 -23.93 5.85 8.49
CA LYS A 6 -23.70 5.48 9.89
C LYS A 6 -22.22 5.65 10.23
N PRO A 7 -21.86 6.02 11.46
CA PRO A 7 -20.46 6.04 11.87
C PRO A 7 -19.88 4.63 11.87
N MET A 8 -18.59 4.50 11.54
CA MET A 8 -17.88 3.21 11.59
C MET A 8 -17.81 2.72 13.06
N PRO A 9 -18.17 1.45 13.35
CA PRO A 9 -18.11 0.91 14.71
C PRO A 9 -16.65 0.67 15.15
N SER A 10 -16.42 0.69 16.46
CA SER A 10 -15.13 0.29 17.03
C SER A 10 -15.01 -1.23 17.05
N LEU A 11 -14.16 -1.77 16.17
CA LEU A 11 -13.84 -3.19 16.08
C LEU A 11 -12.58 -3.46 16.91
N ARG A 12 -12.69 -4.33 17.93
CA ARG A 12 -11.64 -4.54 18.95
C ARG A 12 -10.75 -5.76 18.69
N SER A 13 -11.07 -6.55 17.66
CA SER A 13 -10.29 -7.71 17.23
C SER A 13 -10.46 -7.92 15.73
N ASP A 14 -9.50 -8.62 15.12
CA ASP A 14 -9.54 -8.97 13.70
C ASP A 14 -10.74 -9.87 13.39
N VAL A 15 -11.03 -10.85 14.27
CA VAL A 15 -12.22 -11.73 14.14
C VAL A 15 -13.52 -10.91 14.11
N ALA A 16 -13.66 -9.90 14.98
CA ALA A 16 -14.84 -9.04 14.99
C ALA A 16 -14.91 -8.17 13.72
N ALA A 17 -13.77 -7.75 13.18
CA ALA A 17 -13.71 -7.01 11.93
C ALA A 17 -14.12 -7.88 10.74
N ASP A 18 -13.63 -9.12 10.67
CA ASP A 18 -13.98 -10.09 9.63
C ASP A 18 -15.49 -10.38 9.64
N GLU A 19 -16.05 -10.66 10.81
CA GLU A 19 -17.49 -10.88 10.95
C GLU A 19 -18.33 -9.67 10.55
N PHE A 20 -17.86 -8.46 10.88
CA PHE A 20 -18.53 -7.22 10.51
C PHE A 20 -18.54 -7.05 8.98
N VAL A 21 -17.38 -7.16 8.33
CA VAL A 21 -17.27 -7.00 6.87
C VAL A 21 -18.07 -8.07 6.12
N ALA A 22 -18.12 -9.30 6.65
CA ALA A 22 -18.88 -10.38 6.04
C ALA A 22 -20.41 -10.17 6.06
N LYS A 23 -20.92 -9.39 7.02
CA LYS A 23 -22.37 -9.23 7.26
C LYS A 23 -22.90 -7.84 6.92
N ALA A 24 -22.07 -6.80 7.01
CA ALA A 24 -22.49 -5.41 6.88
C ALA A 24 -22.42 -4.93 5.42
N ASP A 25 -23.43 -4.16 5.01
CA ASP A 25 -23.34 -3.35 3.79
C ASP A 25 -22.52 -2.08 4.06
N LEU A 26 -21.29 -2.05 3.54
CA LEU A 26 -20.32 -0.97 3.75
C LEU A 26 -20.74 0.36 3.11
N LEU A 27 -21.63 0.36 2.11
CA LEU A 27 -22.13 1.60 1.50
C LEU A 27 -22.96 2.45 2.47
N LEU A 28 -23.43 1.84 3.55
CA LEU A 28 -24.22 2.51 4.59
C LEU A 28 -23.35 3.21 5.64
N TYR A 29 -22.02 3.06 5.60
CA TYR A 29 -21.10 3.57 6.61
C TYR A 29 -20.26 4.74 6.10
N ASP A 30 -19.87 5.62 7.02
CA ASP A 30 -18.94 6.72 6.75
C ASP A 30 -17.51 6.18 6.71
N LEU A 31 -16.97 6.08 5.49
CA LEU A 31 -15.60 5.60 5.24
C LEU A 31 -14.60 6.76 5.08
N SER A 32 -15.01 8.02 5.26
CA SER A 32 -14.14 9.19 5.00
C SER A 32 -12.90 9.27 5.93
N GLY A 33 -12.94 8.60 7.08
CA GLY A 33 -11.82 8.52 8.01
C GLY A 33 -10.73 7.50 7.62
N PHE A 34 -10.98 6.65 6.62
CA PHE A 34 -10.01 5.64 6.20
C PHE A 34 -8.87 6.26 5.40
N LYS A 35 -7.65 5.79 5.66
CA LYS A 35 -6.45 6.17 4.91
C LYS A 35 -6.06 5.01 4.00
N PRO A 36 -5.68 5.26 2.73
CA PRO A 36 -5.14 4.22 1.86
C PRO A 36 -3.97 3.51 2.54
N MET A 37 -4.04 2.17 2.58
CA MET A 37 -2.98 1.31 3.09
C MET A 37 -2.44 0.44 1.95
N HIS A 38 -1.11 0.37 1.84
CA HIS A 38 -0.45 -0.46 0.84
C HIS A 38 0.13 -1.71 1.51
N PHE A 39 -0.41 -2.87 1.14
CA PHE A 39 0.06 -4.18 1.60
C PHE A 39 1.10 -4.73 0.64
N GLU A 40 2.16 -5.35 1.18
CA GLU A 40 3.08 -6.16 0.39
C GLU A 40 2.47 -7.55 0.23
N ILE A 41 1.87 -7.83 -0.93
CA ILE A 41 1.19 -9.11 -1.19
C ILE A 41 2.11 -10.10 -1.94
N GLU A 42 3.04 -9.59 -2.76
CA GLU A 42 3.92 -10.45 -3.55
C GLU A 42 5.08 -11.06 -2.72
N PRO A 43 5.37 -12.35 -2.92
CA PRO A 43 6.49 -13.02 -2.25
C PRO A 43 7.85 -12.50 -2.79
N LYS A 44 8.84 -12.38 -1.89
CA LYS A 44 10.19 -11.87 -2.19
C LYS A 44 11.07 -12.96 -2.84
N THR A 45 10.72 -13.38 -4.04
CA THR A 45 11.34 -14.52 -4.74
C THR A 45 12.63 -14.19 -5.48
N ALA A 46 12.91 -12.91 -5.76
CA ALA A 46 14.10 -12.46 -6.47
C ALA A 46 14.90 -11.42 -5.67
N VAL A 47 16.23 -11.36 -5.91
CA VAL A 47 17.16 -10.43 -5.25
C VAL A 47 17.74 -9.45 -6.27
N LEU A 48 17.70 -8.15 -5.95
CA LEU A 48 18.37 -7.11 -6.72
C LEU A 48 19.75 -6.82 -6.11
N ASN A 49 20.83 -7.24 -6.78
CA ASN A 49 22.20 -6.94 -6.39
C ASN A 49 22.78 -5.81 -7.27
N MET A 50 23.09 -4.65 -6.68
CA MET A 50 23.66 -3.52 -7.43
C MET A 50 24.57 -2.62 -6.57
N ARG A 51 25.44 -1.85 -7.23
CA ARG A 51 26.25 -0.80 -6.58
C ARG A 51 25.55 0.55 -6.68
N LEU A 52 25.65 1.35 -5.62
CA LEU A 52 25.07 2.70 -5.55
C LEU A 52 26.11 3.68 -5.02
N PRO A 53 26.12 4.95 -5.48
CA PRO A 53 26.88 6.01 -4.84
C PRO A 53 26.47 6.19 -3.37
N THR A 54 27.42 6.42 -2.48
CA THR A 54 27.16 6.58 -1.03
C THR A 54 26.15 7.68 -0.74
N GLN A 55 26.28 8.82 -1.43
CA GLN A 55 25.37 9.96 -1.24
C GLN A 55 23.92 9.62 -1.61
N LEU A 56 23.73 8.80 -2.65
CA LEU A 56 22.39 8.35 -3.06
C LEU A 56 21.78 7.42 -2.02
N LEU A 57 22.56 6.47 -1.50
CA LEU A 57 22.09 5.54 -0.47
C LEU A 57 21.65 6.28 0.80
N GLU A 58 22.43 7.26 1.25
CA GLU A 58 22.08 8.06 2.42
C GLU A 58 20.83 8.91 2.21
N ALA A 59 20.67 9.51 1.02
CA ALA A 59 19.45 10.24 0.67
C ALA A 59 18.20 9.34 0.69
N LEU A 60 18.31 8.10 0.20
CA LEU A 60 17.21 7.13 0.24
C LEU A 60 16.86 6.71 1.66
N LYS A 61 17.85 6.47 2.52
CA LYS A 61 17.64 6.17 3.95
C LYS A 61 16.94 7.32 4.68
N ALA A 62 17.36 8.56 4.42
CA ALA A 62 16.73 9.74 5.01
C ALA A 62 15.25 9.86 4.61
N LYS A 63 14.93 9.70 3.31
CA LYS A 63 13.54 9.72 2.83
C LYS A 63 12.70 8.58 3.42
N ALA A 64 13.26 7.39 3.54
CA ALA A 64 12.59 6.25 4.15
C ALA A 64 12.25 6.52 5.63
N LYS A 65 13.17 7.13 6.38
CA LYS A 65 12.96 7.55 7.77
C LYS A 65 11.82 8.56 7.90
N THR A 66 11.76 9.57 7.04
CA THR A 66 10.66 10.55 7.01
C THR A 66 9.30 9.88 6.75
N LYS A 67 9.28 8.80 5.97
CA LYS A 67 8.07 8.02 5.67
C LYS A 67 7.77 6.91 6.69
N GLY A 68 8.62 6.70 7.70
CA GLY A 68 8.44 5.67 8.71
C GLY A 68 8.54 4.23 8.19
N VAL A 69 9.24 4.01 7.07
CA VAL A 69 9.41 2.68 6.45
C VAL A 69 10.88 2.25 6.42
N PRO A 70 11.19 0.94 6.46
CA PRO A 70 12.55 0.45 6.23
C PRO A 70 13.08 0.91 4.86
N TYR A 71 14.36 1.24 4.76
CA TYR A 71 14.92 1.77 3.51
C TYR A 71 14.83 0.79 2.34
N THR A 72 14.96 -0.52 2.59
CA THR A 72 14.79 -1.57 1.57
C THR A 72 13.35 -1.62 1.05
N ARG A 73 12.37 -1.44 1.94
CA ARG A 73 10.95 -1.30 1.58
C ARG A 73 10.71 -0.06 0.74
N TYR A 74 11.32 1.07 1.13
CA TYR A 74 11.21 2.30 0.36
C TYR A 74 11.77 2.17 -1.05
N VAL A 75 12.94 1.53 -1.23
CA VAL A 75 13.53 1.28 -2.55
C VAL A 75 12.60 0.41 -3.40
N ARG A 76 12.05 -0.67 -2.85
CA ARG A 76 11.08 -1.51 -3.56
C ARG A 76 9.86 -0.71 -4.01
N MET A 77 9.25 0.09 -3.13
CA MET A 77 8.09 0.92 -3.46
C MET A 77 8.38 1.89 -4.62
N LEU A 78 9.60 2.44 -4.70
CA LEU A 78 10.01 3.29 -5.82
C LEU A 78 10.07 2.50 -7.13
N LEU A 79 10.66 1.31 -7.12
CA LEU A 79 10.74 0.42 -8.29
C LEU A 79 9.35 -0.02 -8.76
N GLU A 80 8.46 -0.39 -7.84
CA GLU A 80 7.08 -0.75 -8.14
C GLU A 80 6.30 0.42 -8.73
N SER A 81 6.45 1.62 -8.17
CA SER A 81 5.77 2.83 -8.65
C SER A 81 6.23 3.19 -10.07
N ASP A 82 7.53 3.10 -10.35
CA ASP A 82 8.09 3.36 -11.66
C ASP A 82 7.62 2.32 -12.70
N ALA A 83 7.70 1.03 -12.36
CA ALA A 83 7.23 -0.05 -13.22
C ALA A 83 5.71 -0.02 -13.46
N ALA A 84 4.92 0.41 -12.47
CA ALA A 84 3.47 0.61 -12.64
C ALA A 84 3.17 1.82 -13.56
N SER A 85 3.96 2.89 -13.47
CA SER A 85 3.81 4.07 -14.32
C SER A 85 4.08 3.74 -15.80
N LEU A 86 5.00 2.81 -16.08
CA LEU A 86 5.25 2.29 -17.44
C LEU A 86 4.07 1.48 -18.01
N ARG A 87 3.30 0.79 -17.15
CA ARG A 87 2.10 0.03 -17.57
C ARG A 87 0.90 0.94 -17.89
N GLY A 88 0.92 2.20 -17.43
CA GLY A 88 -0.13 3.18 -17.76
C GLY A 88 -0.11 3.67 -19.21
N THR A 89 0.96 3.40 -19.98
CA THR A 89 1.14 3.85 -21.37
C THR A 89 1.17 2.72 -22.39
N SER A 90 1.15 1.46 -21.97
CA SER A 90 1.11 0.29 -22.85
C SER A 90 0.19 -0.77 -22.25
N GLY A 91 -0.95 -1.00 -22.89
CA GLY A 91 -1.94 -2.00 -22.50
C GLY A 91 -1.49 -3.44 -22.80
N ASP A 92 -0.37 -3.87 -22.22
CA ASP A 92 0.09 -5.25 -22.36
C ASP A 92 -0.43 -6.14 -21.21
N PRO A 93 -0.91 -7.37 -21.52
CA PRO A 93 -1.47 -8.29 -20.53
C PRO A 93 -0.37 -8.93 -19.66
N PRO A 94 -0.74 -9.49 -18.49
CA PRO A 94 0.23 -10.06 -17.56
C PRO A 94 0.96 -11.25 -18.17
N ILE A 95 2.27 -11.30 -17.95
CA ILE A 95 3.11 -12.46 -18.22
C ILE A 95 2.63 -13.59 -17.30
N LYS A 96 2.30 -14.73 -17.90
CA LYS A 96 1.87 -15.97 -17.25
C LYS A 96 2.94 -16.57 -16.35
#